data_AF-A0A1Q5SF58-F1
#
_entry.id   AF-A0A1Q5SF58-F1
#
_cell.length_a   1.000
_cell.length_b   1.000
_cell.length_c   1.000
_cell.angle_alpha   90.00
_cell.angle_beta   90.00
_cell.angle_gamma   90.00
#
_symmetry.space_group_name_H-M   'P 1'
#
loop_
_entity.id
_entity.type
_entity.pdbx_description
1 polymer ?
#
loop_
_entity_poly.entity_id
_entity_poly.type
_entity_poly.pdbx_seq_one_letter_code
_entity_poly.pdbx_strand_id
1 'polypeptide(L)'
;MDNRISEIRRIIRALRVSMLEAEAIMREQINRDEDCVFVAEEVMKMRSVMSHLAQERTTLGDTDPILVKSFFVQRRLSAQKPEARPLKLVGRL
;
A
#
# COMPACT_ATOMS: atom_id res chain seq x y z
N MET A 1 -28.45 -6.84 1.65
CA MET A 1 -27.12 -7.02 1.06
C MET A 1 -27.31 -7.01 -0.44
N ASP A 2 -26.87 -5.94 -1.11
CA ASP A 2 -26.83 -5.96 -2.56
C ASP A 2 -25.75 -6.94 -3.00
N ASN A 3 -26.13 -7.97 -3.77
CA ASN A 3 -25.24 -9.02 -4.26
C ASN A 3 -23.94 -8.43 -4.86
N ARG A 4 -24.05 -7.26 -5.49
CA ARG A 4 -22.93 -6.53 -6.08
C ARG A 4 -21.96 -5.96 -5.06
N ILE A 5 -22.45 -5.33 -3.98
CA ILE A 5 -21.58 -4.80 -2.91
C ILE A 5 -20.82 -5.95 -2.23
N SER A 6 -21.50 -7.06 -1.92
CA SER A 6 -20.84 -8.25 -1.34
C SER A 6 -19.76 -8.81 -2.26
N GLU A 7 -20.01 -8.85 -3.56
CA GLU A 7 -19.04 -9.34 -4.54
C GLU A 7 -17.83 -8.42 -4.66
N ILE A 8 -18.03 -7.11 -4.75
CA ILE A 8 -16.92 -6.13 -4.74
C ILE A 8 -16.09 -6.27 -3.46
N ARG A 9 -16.73 -6.42 -2.29
CA ARG A 9 -16.03 -6.64 -1.02
C ARG A 9 -15.22 -7.94 -1.04
N ARG A 10 -15.74 -9.01 -1.65
CA ARG A 10 -15.05 -10.30 -1.80
C ARG A 10 -13.82 -10.16 -2.70
N ILE A 11 -13.97 -9.51 -3.86
CA ILE A 11 -12.87 -9.28 -4.80
C ILE A 11 -11.79 -8.40 -4.18
N ILE A 12 -12.16 -7.31 -3.50
CA ILE A 12 -11.19 -6.45 -2.81
C ILE A 12 -10.38 -7.23 -1.76
N ARG A 13 -11.02 -8.12 -0.99
CA ARG A 13 -10.30 -8.96 -0.02
C ARG A 13 -9.29 -9.87 -0.70
N ALA A 14 -9.69 -10.57 -1.76
CA ALA A 14 -8.81 -11.46 -2.51
C ALA A 14 -7.64 -10.69 -3.15
N LEU A 15 -7.93 -9.57 -3.83
CA LEU A 15 -6.94 -8.74 -4.49
C LEU A 15 -5.91 -8.19 -3.49
N ARG A 16 -6.32 -7.80 -2.28
CA ARG A 16 -5.39 -7.36 -1.23
C ARG A 16 -4.40 -8.45 -0.81
N VAL A 17 -4.84 -9.71 -0.75
CA VAL A 17 -3.94 -10.83 -0.44
C VAL A 17 -2.90 -10.98 -1.54
N SER A 18 -3.33 -11.02 -2.81
CA SER A 18 -2.42 -11.10 -3.96
C SER A 18 -1.45 -9.91 -4.04
N MET A 19 -1.91 -8.69 -3.73
CA MET A 19 -1.05 -7.51 -3.66
C MET A 19 0.03 -7.64 -2.58
N LEU A 20 -0.32 -8.15 -1.39
CA LEU A 20 0.66 -8.36 -0.31
C LEU A 20 1.70 -9.42 -0.67
N GLU A 21 1.29 -10.48 -1.35
CA GLU A 21 2.19 -11.53 -1.84
C GLU A 21 3.17 -10.98 -2.89
N ALA A 22 2.67 -10.22 -3.88
CA ALA A 22 3.53 -9.58 -4.88
C ALA A 22 4.50 -8.56 -4.24
N GLU A 23 4.05 -7.79 -3.25
CA GLU A 23 4.94 -6.90 -2.50
C GLU A 23 6.01 -7.66 -1.71
N ALA A 24 5.68 -8.83 -1.16
CA ALA A 24 6.66 -9.67 -0.46
C ALA A 24 7.73 -10.20 -1.44
N ILE A 25 7.32 -10.68 -2.62
CA ILE A 25 8.23 -11.12 -3.69
C ILE A 25 9.13 -9.96 -4.13
N MET A 26 8.54 -8.78 -4.38
CA MET A 26 9.30 -7.59 -4.79
C MET A 26 10.35 -7.19 -3.74
N ARG A 27 9.99 -7.27 -2.44
CA ARG A 27 10.95 -7.01 -1.35
C ARG A 27 12.08 -8.04 -1.32
N GLU A 28 11.79 -9.31 -1.59
CA GLU A 28 12.81 -10.35 -1.67
C GLU A 28 13.79 -10.09 -2.83
N GLN A 29 13.29 -9.74 -4.01
CA GLN A 29 14.10 -9.37 -5.18
C GLN A 29 14.99 -8.17 -4.88
N ILE A 30 14.43 -7.09 -4.29
CA ILE A 30 15.20 -5.90 -3.91
C ILE A 30 16.30 -6.25 -2.89
N ASN A 31 16.02 -7.09 -1.90
CA ASN A 31 17.01 -7.48 -0.90
C ASN A 31 18.15 -8.35 -1.48
N ARG A 32 17.95 -8.93 -2.67
CA ARG A 32 18.95 -9.71 -3.41
C ARG A 32 19.59 -8.93 -4.56
N ASP A 33 19.28 -7.64 -4.70
CA ASP A 33 19.70 -6.81 -5.84
C ASP A 33 19.30 -7.42 -7.20
N GLU A 34 18.15 -8.12 -7.24
CA GLU A 34 17.55 -8.69 -8.45
C GLU A 34 16.66 -7.66 -9.17
N ASP A 35 16.44 -7.86 -10.47
CA ASP A 35 15.47 -7.07 -11.23
C ASP A 35 14.04 -7.34 -10.73
N CYS A 36 13.34 -6.26 -10.36
CA CYS A 36 11.97 -6.31 -9.86
C CYS A 36 10.94 -5.62 -10.77
N VAL A 37 11.33 -5.18 -11.98
CA VAL A 37 10.46 -4.43 -12.90
C VAL A 37 9.15 -5.17 -13.17
N PHE A 38 9.22 -6.47 -13.47
CA PHE A 38 8.02 -7.27 -13.75
C PHE A 38 7.03 -7.29 -12.58
N VAL A 39 7.53 -7.52 -11.36
CA VAL A 39 6.67 -7.56 -10.16
C VAL A 39 6.13 -6.17 -9.84
N ALA A 40 6.94 -5.12 -10.03
CA ALA A 40 6.52 -3.73 -9.85
C ALA A 40 5.38 -3.34 -10.82
N GLU A 41 5.49 -3.71 -12.09
CA GLU A 41 4.43 -3.50 -13.08
C GLU A 41 3.13 -4.22 -12.68
N GLU A 42 3.24 -5.46 -12.21
CA GLU A 42 2.07 -6.23 -11.79
C GLU A 42 1.39 -5.62 -10.55
N VAL A 43 2.17 -5.13 -9.59
CA VAL A 43 1.65 -4.36 -8.44
C VAL A 43 0.92 -3.10 -8.91
N MET A 44 1.43 -2.39 -9.93
CA MET A 44 0.75 -1.21 -10.47
C MET A 44 -0.57 -1.56 -11.17
N LYS A 45 -0.63 -2.67 -11.92
CA LYS A 45 -1.89 -3.16 -12.51
C LYS A 45 -2.92 -3.49 -11.41
N MET A 46 -2.51 -4.21 -10.37
CA MET A 46 -3.38 -4.54 -9.25
C MET A 46 -3.88 -3.28 -8.52
N ARG A 47 -3.04 -2.25 -8.36
CA ARG A 47 -3.43 -0.96 -7.79
C ARG A 47 -4.51 -0.26 -8.63
N SER A 48 -4.39 -0.31 -9.96
CA SER A 48 -5.42 0.22 -10.86
C SER A 48 -6.77 -0.49 -10.65
N VAL A 49 -6.77 -1.82 -10.64
CA VAL A 49 -7.98 -2.63 -10.39
C VAL A 49 -8.58 -2.32 -9.00
N MET A 50 -7.74 -2.23 -7.96
CA MET A 50 -8.18 -1.87 -6.62
C MET A 50 -8.84 -0.50 -6.57
N SER A 51 -8.28 0.49 -7.28
CA SER A 51 -8.83 1.85 -7.37
C SER A 51 -10.23 1.84 -7.99
N HIS A 52 -10.42 1.11 -9.10
CA HIS A 52 -11.72 1.00 -9.75
C HIS A 52 -12.76 0.33 -8.85
N LEU A 53 -12.41 -0.78 -8.18
CA LEU A 53 -13.31 -1.46 -7.25
C LEU A 53 -13.66 -0.58 -6.04
N ALA A 54 -12.70 0.19 -5.52
CA ALA A 54 -12.93 1.09 -4.41
C ALA A 54 -13.90 2.22 -4.81
N GLN A 55 -13.72 2.80 -6.00
CA GLN A 55 -14.62 3.82 -6.53
C GLN A 55 -16.03 3.27 -6.73
N GLU A 56 -16.17 2.10 -7.36
CA GLU A 56 -17.47 1.46 -7.57
C GLU A 56 -18.19 1.21 -6.24
N ARG A 57 -17.46 0.66 -5.25
CA ARG A 57 -18.01 0.44 -3.90
C ARG A 57 -18.52 1.74 -3.27
N THR A 58 -17.76 2.83 -3.38
CA THR A 58 -18.17 4.15 -2.88
C THR A 58 -19.39 4.69 -3.61
N THR A 59 -19.49 4.51 -4.93
CA THR A 59 -20.68 4.93 -5.70
C THR A 59 -21.94 4.15 -5.32
N LEU A 60 -21.79 2.92 -4.85
CA LEU A 60 -22.88 2.08 -4.32
C LEU A 60 -23.21 2.39 -2.85
N GLY A 61 -22.54 3.37 -2.23
CA GLY A 61 -22.78 3.78 -0.85
C GLY A 61 -22.08 2.93 0.21
N ASP A 62 -21.24 1.95 -0.16
CA ASP A 62 -20.47 1.15 0.80
C ASP A 62 -19.14 1.83 1.15
N THR A 63 -19.18 2.59 2.24
CA THR A 63 -18.02 3.28 2.82
C THR A 63 -17.35 2.49 3.95
N ASP A 64 -17.92 1.34 4.34
CA ASP A 64 -17.42 0.59 5.50
C ASP A 64 -16.03 0.02 5.24
N PRO A 65 -15.12 0.09 6.23
CA PRO A 65 -13.78 -0.43 6.08
C PRO A 65 -13.81 -1.93 5.78
N ILE A 66 -13.08 -2.34 4.74
CA ILE A 66 -12.82 -3.75 4.47
C ILE A 66 -11.57 -4.13 5.27
N LEU A 67 -11.76 -4.90 6.34
CA LEU A 67 -10.65 -5.41 7.15
C LEU A 67 -10.10 -6.70 6.54
N VAL A 68 -8.79 -6.72 6.31
CA VAL A 68 -8.03 -7.92 5.97
C VAL A 68 -7.06 -8.16 7.11
N LYS A 69 -7.05 -9.36 7.69
CA LYS A 69 -6.03 -9.74 8.67
C LYS A 69 -4.70 -9.82 7.94
N SER A 70 -3.88 -8.79 8.05
CA SER A 70 -2.49 -8.83 7.58
C SER A 70 -1.64 -9.48 8.67
N PHE A 71 -0.99 -10.61 8.36
CA PHE A 71 0.05 -11.19 9.22
C PHE A 71 1.41 -10.48 9.04
N PHE A 72 1.51 -9.56 8.07
CA PHE A 72 2.71 -8.77 7.85
C PHE A 72 2.68 -7.52 8.73
N VAL A 73 3.67 -7.41 9.63
CA VAL A 73 3.91 -6.22 10.44
C VAL A 73 4.27 -5.08 9.49
N GLN A 74 3.37 -4.10 9.37
CA GLN A 74 3.66 -2.84 8.71
C GLN A 74 4.83 -2.21 9.46
N ARG A 75 6.04 -2.16 8.84
CA ARG A 75 7.13 -1.34 9.37
C ARG A 75 6.55 0.06 9.50
N ARG A 76 6.32 0.52 10.75
CA ARG A 76 6.11 1.95 10.99
C ARG A 76 7.29 2.62 10.31
N LEU A 77 7.01 3.55 9.39
CA LEU A 77 8.01 4.47 8.88
C LEU A 77 8.69 5.02 10.12
N SER A 78 9.95 4.60 10.35
CA SER A 78 10.79 5.13 11.41
C SER A 78 10.73 6.64 11.23
N ALA A 79 10.18 7.34 12.23
CA ALA A 79 10.06 8.79 12.20
C ALA A 79 11.39 9.36 11.71
N GLN A 80 11.36 10.06 10.57
CA GLN A 80 12.55 10.74 10.06
C GLN A 80 13.11 11.58 11.22
N LYS A 81 14.32 11.24 11.66
CA LYS A 81 15.02 11.97 12.71
C LYS A 81 15.16 13.40 12.20
N PRO A 82 14.63 14.43 12.90
CA PRO A 82 14.75 15.80 12.41
C PRO A 82 16.22 16.14 12.32
N GLU A 83 16.67 16.44 11.11
CA GLU A 83 18.04 16.85 10.81
C GLU A 83 18.32 18.15 11.59
N ALA A 84 19.30 18.10 12.49
CA ALA A 84 19.64 19.23 13.34
C ALA A 84 20.18 20.37 12.48
N ARG A 85 19.41 21.47 12.41
CA ARG A 85 19.83 22.70 11.73
C ARG A 85 21.03 23.31 12.49
N PRO A 86 22.17 23.61 11.83
CA PRO A 86 23.28 24.25 12.53
C PRO A 86 22.90 25.68 12.92
N LEU A 87 23.09 26.02 14.19
CA LEU A 87 22.94 27.38 14.72
C LEU A 87 24.03 28.26 14.10
N LYS A 88 23.63 29.29 13.34
CA LYS A 88 24.56 30.34 12.92
C LYS A 88 24.98 31.14 14.14
N LEU A 89 26.27 31.03 14.51
CA LEU A 89 26.92 31.91 15.48
C LEU A 89 27.00 33.31 14.85
N VAL A 90 26.09 34.20 15.23
CA VAL A 90 26.18 35.63 14.87
C VAL A 90 27.13 36.27 15.87
N GLY A 91 28.40 36.39 15.48
CA GLY A 91 29.32 37.31 16.13
C GLY A 91 28.89 38.75 15.86
N ARG A 92 28.80 39.56 16.92
CA ARG A 92 28.92 41.02 16.81
C ARG A 92 29.82 41.53 17.92
N LEU A 93 30.73 42.37 17.45
CA LEU A 93 31.71 43.23 18.12
C LEU A 93 31.11 44.03 19.28
#